data_AF-A0A828QX07-F1
#
_entry.id   AF-A0A828QX07-F1
#
_cell.length_a   1.000
_cell.length_b   1.000
_cell.length_c   1.000
_cell.angle_alpha   90.00
_cell.angle_beta   90.00
_cell.angle_gamma   90.00
#
_symmetry.space_group_name_H-M   'P 1'
#
loop_
_entity.id
_entity.type
_entity.pdbx_description
1 polymer ?
#
loop_
_entity_poly.entity_id
_entity_poly.type
_entity_poly.pdbx_seq_one_letter_code
_entity_poly.pdbx_strand_id
1 'polypeptide(L)'
;MMKQYLYIAQGSLEPSKCKIGITNDLNRRLKEYNSTTGVSAENSYSYLFAAEVSDMKALEQDIKNQFPYLRELEKREIYFYNPSLFDMYVNCVVASPYFIKKVTFKESKKSNLVKAKTQPTMEERGFTRKELIERAKRIKDDEFYTRMEDIEAEFAMYPTKIWKDKVVFCNCDDAVGERRDYADTSAFALYFLKHFLRLKLKKLICTHYGGPVDLFNAKTGAKGYIFTKDDATEMYNMPNNYTGSFDFELSLKILNEEADIVCTNPPFSRATDYWKVLIASKKKFIIISNITNCITPSFIPYFANKKAWAGYTRVDWYLNPKRIPVQAAGHFFTNFPIKDRPAIKRLKFVPLNEIPDVYQQYDDSGTLLVDKSYIPNDYDRPFAVSTRQILNGVLECGYSIVLKAQYFPYIEGKKKFARVLIQKIKEN
;
A
#
# COMPACT_ATOMS: atom_id res chain seq x y z
N MET A 1 -28.51 -33.99 23.98
CA MET A 1 -27.06 -33.97 23.67
C MET A 1 -26.43 -32.73 24.27
N MET A 2 -25.18 -32.79 24.72
CA MET A 2 -24.44 -31.59 25.10
C MET A 2 -24.30 -30.68 23.87
N LYS A 3 -24.51 -29.37 24.06
CA LYS A 3 -24.30 -28.40 23.00
C LYS A 3 -22.81 -28.33 22.66
N GLN A 4 -22.51 -28.31 21.36
CA GLN A 4 -21.15 -28.19 20.85
C GLN A 4 -20.98 -26.81 20.22
N TYR A 5 -19.80 -26.23 20.41
CA TYR A 5 -19.50 -24.89 19.91
C TYR A 5 -18.14 -24.83 19.24
N LEU A 6 -18.07 -24.01 18.20
CA LEU A 6 -16.83 -23.47 17.66
C LEU A 6 -16.78 -21.96 17.96
N TYR A 7 -15.62 -21.45 18.33
CA TYR A 7 -15.43 -20.04 18.68
C TYR A 7 -14.13 -19.45 18.11
N ILE A 8 -14.12 -18.13 18.01
CA ILE A 8 -12.93 -17.30 17.75
C ILE A 8 -12.87 -16.26 18.87
N ALA A 9 -11.79 -16.29 19.66
CA ALA A 9 -11.53 -15.41 20.79
C ALA A 9 -10.31 -14.51 20.53
N GLN A 10 -10.30 -13.31 21.09
CA GLN A 10 -9.22 -12.34 20.98
C GLN A 10 -8.89 -11.75 22.35
N GLY A 11 -7.60 -11.58 22.64
CA GLY A 11 -7.11 -10.89 23.83
C GLY A 11 -7.07 -9.38 23.63
N SER A 12 -7.37 -8.61 24.68
CA SER A 12 -7.42 -7.14 24.65
C SER A 12 -6.10 -6.46 24.32
N LEU A 13 -4.95 -7.05 24.68
CA LEU A 13 -3.61 -6.49 24.41
C LEU A 13 -2.96 -7.01 23.11
N GLU A 14 -3.51 -8.08 22.53
CA GLU A 14 -2.99 -8.69 21.31
C GLU A 14 -4.07 -8.67 20.21
N PRO A 15 -4.48 -7.47 19.75
CA PRO A 15 -5.56 -7.36 18.77
C PRO A 15 -5.19 -8.01 17.43
N SER A 16 -3.92 -8.33 17.17
CA SER A 16 -3.48 -9.02 15.95
C SER A 16 -3.53 -10.56 16.02
N LYS A 17 -3.88 -11.16 17.16
CA LYS A 17 -3.94 -12.62 17.34
C LYS A 17 -5.33 -13.09 17.72
N CYS A 18 -5.72 -14.25 17.20
CA CYS A 18 -7.01 -14.86 17.50
C CYS A 18 -6.84 -16.35 17.84
N LYS A 19 -7.63 -16.83 18.80
CA LYS A 19 -7.71 -18.24 19.17
C LYS A 19 -8.99 -18.82 18.61
N ILE A 20 -8.86 -19.76 17.68
CA ILE A 20 -9.97 -20.61 17.27
C ILE A 20 -9.99 -21.87 18.12
N GLY A 21 -11.17 -22.33 18.49
CA GLY A 21 -11.27 -23.57 19.24
C GLY A 21 -12.68 -24.11 19.31
N ILE A 22 -12.77 -25.28 19.94
CA ILE A 22 -14.01 -26.01 20.17
C ILE A 22 -14.26 -26.20 21.67
N THR A 23 -15.52 -26.19 22.08
CA THR A 23 -15.91 -26.40 23.48
C THR A 23 -17.36 -26.85 23.57
N ASN A 24 -17.70 -27.54 24.67
CA ASN A 24 -19.10 -27.79 25.04
C ASN A 24 -19.66 -26.70 25.99
N ASP A 25 -18.79 -25.81 26.47
CA ASP A 25 -19.14 -24.73 27.38
C ASP A 25 -18.27 -23.49 27.09
N LEU A 26 -18.90 -22.46 26.51
CA LEU A 26 -18.26 -21.19 26.18
C LEU A 26 -17.90 -20.38 27.45
N ASN A 27 -18.72 -20.42 28.48
CA ASN A 27 -18.48 -19.63 29.70
C ASN A 27 -17.29 -20.19 30.49
N ARG A 28 -17.23 -21.52 30.63
CA ARG A 28 -16.10 -22.20 31.28
C ARG A 28 -14.80 -21.94 30.51
N ARG A 29 -14.84 -22.04 29.17
CA ARG A 29 -13.65 -21.81 28.33
C ARG A 29 -13.15 -20.37 28.40
N LEU A 30 -14.04 -19.39 28.40
CA LEU A 30 -13.65 -17.98 28.52
C LEU A 30 -13.05 -17.68 29.91
N LYS A 31 -13.60 -18.28 30.97
CA LYS A 31 -13.02 -18.23 32.33
C LYS A 31 -11.61 -18.83 32.38
N GLU A 32 -11.38 -19.97 31.73
CA GLU A 32 -10.04 -20.57 31.65
C GLU A 32 -9.04 -19.57 31.04
N TYR A 33 -9.34 -19.00 29.87
CA TYR A 33 -8.46 -18.01 29.24
C TYR A 33 -8.14 -16.83 30.16
N ASN A 34 -9.15 -16.31 30.86
CA ASN A 34 -9.01 -15.15 31.74
C ASN A 34 -8.42 -15.49 33.12
N SER A 35 -8.34 -16.76 33.50
CA SER A 35 -7.74 -17.21 34.76
C SER A 35 -6.24 -17.50 34.64
N THR A 36 -5.77 -17.84 33.44
CA THR A 36 -4.35 -18.15 33.17
C THR A 36 -3.52 -16.88 32.96
N THR A 37 -4.14 -15.78 32.54
CA THR A 37 -3.52 -14.46 32.43
C THR A 37 -3.65 -13.74 33.77
N GLY A 38 -2.52 -13.52 34.47
CA GLY A 38 -2.49 -12.85 35.78
C GLY A 38 -3.39 -11.61 35.84
N VAL A 39 -4.11 -11.48 36.96
CA VAL A 39 -5.19 -10.53 37.22
C VAL A 39 -4.75 -9.07 37.00
N SER A 40 -4.95 -8.55 35.81
CA SER A 40 -5.21 -7.12 35.59
C SER A 40 -6.36 -7.00 34.58
N ALA A 41 -7.26 -6.03 34.78
CA ALA A 41 -8.41 -5.81 33.92
C ALA A 41 -8.04 -5.46 32.46
N GLU A 42 -6.74 -5.34 32.16
CA GLU A 42 -6.19 -4.93 30.88
C GLU A 42 -5.82 -6.10 29.97
N ASN A 43 -5.74 -7.35 30.45
CA ASN A 43 -5.39 -8.54 29.64
C ASN A 43 -6.49 -9.61 29.67
N SER A 44 -7.65 -9.33 29.05
CA SER A 44 -8.81 -10.22 29.02
C SER A 44 -9.13 -10.70 27.59
N TYR A 45 -9.58 -11.94 27.48
CA TYR A 45 -10.12 -12.53 26.27
C TYR A 45 -11.62 -12.27 26.16
N SER A 46 -12.06 -12.02 24.94
CA SER A 46 -13.47 -11.95 24.55
C SER A 46 -13.72 -12.73 23.26
N TYR A 47 -14.95 -13.20 23.04
CA TYR A 47 -15.33 -13.86 21.79
C TYR A 47 -15.65 -12.82 20.72
N LEU A 48 -14.92 -12.89 19.60
CA LEU A 48 -15.28 -12.18 18.37
C LEU A 48 -16.40 -12.89 17.61
N PHE A 49 -16.40 -14.22 17.70
CA PHE A 49 -17.40 -15.07 17.07
C PHE A 49 -17.58 -16.37 17.87
N ALA A 50 -18.81 -16.87 17.93
CA ALA A 50 -19.08 -18.25 18.32
C ALA A 50 -20.35 -18.76 17.63
N ALA A 51 -20.40 -20.07 17.37
CA ALA A 51 -21.52 -20.75 16.77
C ALA A 51 -21.82 -22.06 17.50
N GLU A 52 -23.10 -22.36 17.69
CA GLU A 52 -23.59 -23.69 18.05
C GLU A 52 -23.54 -24.55 16.77
N VAL A 53 -22.97 -25.75 16.89
CA VAL A 53 -22.73 -26.67 15.76
C VAL A 53 -23.17 -28.09 16.10
N SER A 54 -23.53 -28.88 15.10
CA SER A 54 -23.96 -30.27 15.26
C SER A 54 -22.79 -31.23 15.47
N ASP A 55 -21.65 -30.96 14.81
CA ASP A 55 -20.38 -31.69 15.00
C ASP A 55 -19.20 -30.70 14.99
N MET A 56 -18.67 -30.39 16.18
CA MET A 56 -17.56 -29.44 16.28
C MET A 56 -16.22 -30.04 15.83
N LYS A 57 -16.06 -31.37 15.89
CA LYS A 57 -14.79 -32.03 15.51
C LYS A 57 -14.65 -32.10 14.00
N ALA A 58 -15.73 -32.48 13.31
CA ALA A 58 -15.77 -32.49 11.85
C ALA A 58 -15.54 -31.09 11.30
N LEU A 59 -16.24 -30.08 11.82
CA LEU A 59 -16.04 -28.69 11.40
C LEU A 59 -14.64 -28.16 11.73
N GLU A 60 -14.06 -28.50 12.89
CA GLU A 60 -12.69 -28.11 13.20
C GLU A 60 -11.70 -28.72 12.20
N GLN A 61 -11.93 -29.97 11.79
CA GLN A 61 -11.11 -30.65 10.79
C GLN A 61 -11.28 -30.06 9.39
N ASP A 62 -12.49 -29.71 8.97
CA ASP A 62 -12.75 -29.01 7.71
C ASP A 62 -11.99 -27.69 7.65
N ILE A 63 -12.03 -26.92 8.75
CA ILE A 63 -11.29 -25.66 8.88
C ILE A 63 -9.77 -25.92 8.85
N LYS A 64 -9.27 -26.97 9.51
CA LYS A 64 -7.85 -27.34 9.43
C LYS A 64 -7.43 -27.70 8.01
N ASN A 65 -8.28 -28.42 7.29
CA ASN A 65 -8.02 -28.86 5.91
C ASN A 65 -8.12 -27.69 4.92
N GLN A 66 -9.01 -26.73 5.17
CA GLN A 66 -9.23 -25.57 4.30
C GLN A 66 -8.21 -24.45 4.56
N PHE A 67 -7.71 -24.33 5.79
CA PHE A 67 -6.74 -23.31 6.19
C PHE A 67 -5.46 -23.89 6.81
N PRO A 68 -4.79 -24.89 6.18
CA PRO A 68 -3.66 -25.59 6.80
C PRO A 68 -2.44 -24.68 7.00
N TYR A 69 -2.27 -23.66 6.15
CA TYR A 69 -1.14 -22.73 6.15
C TYR A 69 -1.35 -21.47 7.01
N LEU A 70 -2.52 -21.32 7.65
CA LEU A 70 -2.86 -20.13 8.46
C LEU A 70 -2.92 -20.44 9.96
N ARG A 71 -2.42 -21.60 10.37
CA ARG A 71 -2.34 -22.04 11.77
C ARG A 71 -0.89 -22.21 12.18
N GLU A 72 -0.56 -21.73 13.38
CA GLU A 72 0.66 -22.16 14.05
C GLU A 72 0.45 -23.57 14.59
N LEU A 73 1.25 -24.52 14.09
CA LEU A 73 1.12 -25.94 14.43
C LEU A 73 1.35 -26.21 15.93
N GLU A 74 2.20 -25.42 16.60
CA GLU A 74 2.56 -25.65 18.01
C GLU A 74 1.55 -25.07 19.02
N LYS A 75 1.04 -23.85 18.81
CA LYS A 75 0.22 -23.15 19.81
C LYS A 75 -1.29 -23.18 19.54
N ARG A 76 -1.72 -23.74 18.40
CA ARG A 76 -3.14 -23.71 17.94
C ARG A 76 -3.69 -22.28 17.81
N GLU A 77 -2.83 -21.31 17.59
CA GLU A 77 -3.20 -19.91 17.39
C GLU A 77 -3.41 -19.65 15.90
N ILE A 78 -4.44 -18.85 15.57
CA ILE A 78 -4.54 -18.21 14.27
C ILE A 78 -3.85 -16.87 14.42
N TYR A 79 -2.69 -16.75 13.80
CA TYR A 79 -2.09 -15.45 13.59
C TYR A 79 -3.00 -14.64 12.66
N PHE A 80 -3.16 -13.35 12.95
CA PHE A 80 -3.92 -12.35 12.20
C PHE A 80 -5.42 -12.19 12.57
N TYR A 81 -5.70 -11.14 13.34
CA TYR A 81 -6.93 -10.38 13.17
C TYR A 81 -6.81 -9.54 11.89
N ASN A 82 -7.26 -10.13 10.78
CA ASN A 82 -7.56 -9.42 9.56
C ASN A 82 -9.09 -9.51 9.38
N PRO A 83 -9.84 -8.40 9.30
CA PRO A 83 -11.29 -8.44 9.08
C PRO A 83 -11.69 -9.35 7.92
N SER A 84 -10.95 -9.32 6.79
CA SER A 84 -11.23 -10.19 5.64
C SER A 84 -10.98 -11.68 5.94
N LEU A 85 -9.93 -12.01 6.70
CA LEU A 85 -9.64 -13.40 7.04
C LEU A 85 -10.61 -13.92 8.11
N PHE A 86 -10.93 -13.07 9.08
CA PHE A 86 -11.99 -13.32 10.05
C PHE A 86 -13.31 -13.60 9.33
N ASP A 87 -13.67 -12.78 8.35
CA ASP A 87 -14.87 -12.99 7.53
C ASP A 87 -14.77 -14.29 6.73
N MET A 88 -13.61 -14.68 6.22
CA MET A 88 -13.42 -16.00 5.57
C MET A 88 -13.66 -17.17 6.54
N TYR A 89 -13.11 -17.12 7.75
CA TYR A 89 -13.36 -18.15 8.78
C TYR A 89 -14.82 -18.19 9.19
N VAL A 90 -15.44 -17.02 9.41
CA VAL A 90 -16.87 -16.92 9.76
C VAL A 90 -17.74 -17.46 8.63
N ASN A 91 -17.45 -17.09 7.38
CA ASN A 91 -18.19 -17.57 6.21
C ASN A 91 -18.02 -19.08 6.03
N CYS A 92 -16.82 -19.63 6.24
CA CYS A 92 -16.57 -21.07 6.24
C CYS A 92 -17.41 -21.79 7.30
N VAL A 93 -17.46 -21.23 8.51
CA VAL A 93 -18.27 -21.80 9.60
C VAL A 93 -19.75 -21.74 9.26
N VAL A 94 -20.25 -20.58 8.82
CA VAL A 94 -21.68 -20.36 8.51
C VAL A 94 -22.13 -21.18 7.30
N ALA A 95 -21.27 -21.41 6.32
CA ALA A 95 -21.58 -22.23 5.14
C ALA A 95 -21.46 -23.75 5.39
N SER A 96 -20.95 -24.17 6.54
CA SER A 96 -20.78 -25.59 6.86
C SER A 96 -22.13 -26.29 7.09
N PRO A 97 -22.28 -27.56 6.65
CA PRO A 97 -23.45 -28.36 6.99
C PRO A 97 -23.58 -28.63 8.51
N TYR A 98 -22.51 -28.42 9.27
CA TYR A 98 -22.50 -28.59 10.73
C TYR A 98 -22.98 -27.34 11.49
N PHE A 99 -23.20 -26.21 10.81
CA PHE A 99 -23.65 -24.98 11.45
C PHE A 99 -25.12 -25.08 11.89
N ILE A 100 -25.40 -24.71 13.15
CA ILE A 100 -26.78 -24.60 13.66
C ILE A 100 -27.19 -23.14 13.77
N LYS A 101 -26.45 -22.34 14.56
CA LYS A 101 -26.72 -20.91 14.72
C LYS A 101 -25.55 -20.15 15.33
N LYS A 102 -25.50 -18.84 15.07
CA LYS A 102 -24.57 -17.92 15.73
C LYS A 102 -24.99 -17.68 17.18
N VAL A 103 -24.03 -17.66 18.09
CA VAL A 103 -24.24 -17.31 19.50
C VAL A 103 -24.13 -15.79 19.66
N THR A 104 -25.17 -15.18 20.24
CA THR A 104 -25.17 -13.76 20.60
C THR A 104 -24.65 -13.56 22.02
N PHE A 105 -23.62 -12.73 22.17
CA PHE A 105 -23.12 -12.28 23.47
C PHE A 105 -23.69 -10.89 23.77
N LYS A 106 -24.01 -10.61 25.04
CA LYS A 106 -24.25 -9.23 25.48
C LYS A 106 -22.91 -8.48 25.41
N GLU A 107 -22.84 -7.40 24.66
CA GLU A 107 -21.65 -6.56 24.60
C GLU A 107 -21.27 -6.11 26.02
N SER A 108 -20.04 -6.39 26.45
CA SER A 108 -19.45 -5.65 27.56
C SER A 108 -19.19 -4.23 27.07
N LYS A 109 -19.50 -3.23 27.91
CA LYS A 109 -19.29 -1.81 27.61
C LYS A 109 -17.85 -1.63 27.11
N LYS A 110 -17.67 -1.34 25.81
CA LYS A 110 -16.37 -0.96 25.25
C LYS A 110 -15.83 0.20 26.08
N SER A 111 -14.60 0.06 26.59
CA SER A 111 -13.84 1.21 27.10
C SER A 111 -13.78 2.24 25.98
N ASN A 112 -14.16 3.48 26.29
CA ASN A 112 -14.23 4.59 25.34
C ASN A 112 -13.03 4.60 24.39
N LEU A 113 -13.28 4.34 23.11
CA LEU A 113 -12.34 4.72 22.05
C LEU A 113 -12.14 6.23 22.18
N VAL A 114 -10.91 6.63 22.52
CA VAL A 114 -10.51 8.04 22.56
C VAL A 114 -10.83 8.62 21.20
N LYS A 115 -11.86 9.49 21.13
CA LYS A 115 -12.19 10.24 19.92
C LYS A 115 -10.92 10.93 19.43
N ALA A 116 -10.57 10.72 18.16
CA ALA A 116 -9.49 11.44 17.52
C ALA A 116 -9.72 12.95 17.74
N LYS A 117 -8.75 13.63 18.35
CA LYS A 117 -8.82 15.08 18.54
C LYS A 117 -9.01 15.72 17.18
N THR A 118 -10.10 16.46 17.00
CA THR A 118 -10.34 17.31 15.83
C THR A 118 -9.14 18.24 15.70
N GLN A 119 -8.39 18.10 14.60
CA GLN A 119 -7.29 19.01 14.35
C GLN A 119 -7.84 20.37 13.91
N PRO A 120 -7.33 21.49 14.45
CA PRO A 120 -7.75 22.82 14.02
C PRO A 120 -7.42 23.05 12.54
N THR A 121 -8.24 23.88 11.90
CA THR A 121 -8.20 24.19 10.47
C THR A 121 -6.93 24.97 10.10
N MET A 122 -6.65 25.06 8.79
CA MET A 122 -5.44 25.70 8.26
C MET A 122 -5.33 27.19 8.66
N GLU A 123 -6.47 27.87 8.78
CA GLU A 123 -6.56 29.29 9.21
C GLU A 123 -6.27 29.43 10.71
N GLU A 124 -6.76 28.51 11.54
CA GLU A 124 -6.56 28.52 13.00
C GLU A 124 -5.11 28.25 13.42
N ARG A 125 -4.29 27.66 12.53
CA ARG A 125 -2.88 27.33 12.81
C ARG A 125 -1.88 28.39 12.30
N GLY A 126 -2.32 29.44 11.63
CA GLY A 126 -1.48 30.57 11.23
C GLY A 126 -0.34 30.25 10.25
N PHE A 127 -0.40 29.12 9.53
CA PHE A 127 0.62 28.73 8.55
C PHE A 127 0.12 28.97 7.13
N THR A 128 0.95 29.59 6.29
CA THR A 128 0.72 29.64 4.85
C THR A 128 1.08 28.31 4.19
N ARG A 129 0.42 27.99 3.07
CA ARG A 129 0.70 26.78 2.28
C ARG A 129 2.17 26.68 1.84
N LYS A 130 2.85 27.82 1.67
CA LYS A 130 4.27 27.91 1.29
C LYS A 130 5.18 27.44 2.43
N GLU A 131 4.92 27.87 3.66
CA GLU A 131 5.71 27.51 4.85
C GLU A 131 5.61 26.02 5.19
N LEU A 132 4.43 25.41 5.00
CA LEU A 132 4.24 23.96 5.13
C LEU A 132 5.10 23.17 4.13
N ILE A 133 5.17 23.63 2.87
CA ILE A 133 6.01 23.00 1.84
C ILE A 133 7.49 23.17 2.18
N GLU A 134 7.91 24.33 2.68
CA GLU A 134 9.29 24.56 3.13
C GLU A 134 9.66 23.74 4.35
N ARG A 135 8.71 23.49 5.27
CA ARG A 135 8.92 22.64 6.44
C ARG A 135 8.95 21.15 6.08
N ALA A 136 8.14 20.72 5.12
CA ALA A 136 8.18 19.37 4.56
C ALA A 136 9.53 19.06 3.87
N LYS A 137 10.18 20.07 3.26
CA LYS A 137 11.55 19.93 2.73
C LYS A 137 12.63 19.73 3.79
N ARG A 138 12.35 20.01 5.08
CA ARG A 138 13.32 19.94 6.18
C ARG A 138 13.28 18.60 6.94
N ILE A 139 12.27 17.78 6.74
CA ILE A 139 12.20 16.45 7.35
C ILE A 139 13.17 15.55 6.58
N LYS A 140 14.26 15.15 7.24
CA LYS A 140 15.33 14.28 6.71
C LYS A 140 15.03 12.78 6.84
N ASP A 141 13.84 12.43 7.31
CA ASP A 141 13.44 11.03 7.47
C ASP A 141 12.87 10.56 6.12
N ASP A 142 13.68 9.82 5.35
CA ASP A 142 13.26 9.19 4.09
C ASP A 142 12.53 7.86 4.29
N GLU A 143 12.39 7.40 5.55
CA GLU A 143 11.73 6.15 5.93
C GLU A 143 10.23 6.36 6.15
N PHE A 144 9.47 6.24 5.05
CA PHE A 144 8.01 6.30 5.07
C PHE A 144 7.41 4.92 4.81
N TYR A 145 6.72 4.36 5.81
CA TYR A 145 6.02 3.09 5.67
C TYR A 145 4.60 3.29 5.13
N THR A 146 4.30 2.57 4.05
CA THR A 146 2.98 2.56 3.42
C THR A 146 1.98 1.82 4.30
N ARG A 147 0.72 2.27 4.28
CA ARG A 147 -0.38 1.63 5.02
C ARG A 147 -1.08 0.60 4.14
N MET A 148 -1.63 -0.45 4.75
CA MET A 148 -2.32 -1.53 4.01
C MET A 148 -3.51 -1.02 3.21
N GLU A 149 -4.31 -0.13 3.80
CA GLU A 149 -5.52 0.42 3.15
C GLU A 149 -5.20 1.11 1.81
N ASP A 150 -4.04 1.76 1.71
CA ASP A 150 -3.60 2.43 0.48
C ASP A 150 -3.19 1.39 -0.60
N ILE A 151 -2.56 0.28 -0.18
CA ILE A 151 -2.18 -0.83 -1.06
C ILE A 151 -3.41 -1.59 -1.55
N GLU A 152 -4.33 -1.92 -0.65
CA GLU A 152 -5.58 -2.60 -0.98
C GLU A 152 -6.42 -1.77 -1.97
N ALA A 153 -6.52 -0.46 -1.73
CA ALA A 153 -7.23 0.46 -2.62
C ALA A 153 -6.60 0.53 -4.02
N GLU A 154 -5.27 0.59 -4.11
CA GLU A 154 -4.58 0.56 -5.41
C GLU A 154 -4.75 -0.80 -6.10
N PHE A 155 -4.43 -1.90 -5.42
CA PHE A 155 -4.38 -3.23 -6.03
C PHE A 155 -5.75 -3.78 -6.42
N ALA A 156 -6.83 -3.36 -5.76
CA ALA A 156 -8.20 -3.68 -6.14
C ALA A 156 -8.57 -3.19 -7.55
N MET A 157 -7.88 -2.14 -8.05
CA MET A 157 -8.11 -1.59 -9.39
C MET A 157 -7.49 -2.43 -10.51
N TYR A 158 -6.64 -3.41 -10.18
CA TYR A 158 -5.97 -4.24 -11.16
C TYR A 158 -6.66 -5.60 -11.30
N PRO A 159 -6.93 -6.10 -12.52
CA PRO A 159 -7.55 -7.39 -12.73
C PRO A 159 -6.74 -8.51 -12.07
N THR A 160 -7.38 -9.39 -11.30
CA THR A 160 -6.70 -10.46 -10.56
C THR A 160 -5.83 -11.36 -11.45
N LYS A 161 -6.20 -11.51 -12.73
CA LYS A 161 -5.44 -12.28 -13.73
C LYS A 161 -4.02 -11.80 -13.99
N ILE A 162 -3.68 -10.54 -13.69
CA ILE A 162 -2.30 -10.04 -13.91
C ILE A 162 -1.30 -10.71 -12.97
N TRP A 163 -1.77 -11.23 -11.84
CA TRP A 163 -0.95 -11.83 -10.78
C TRP A 163 -0.73 -13.33 -10.97
N LYS A 164 -1.62 -14.00 -11.71
CA LYS A 164 -1.60 -15.45 -11.86
C LYS A 164 -0.27 -15.93 -12.44
N ASP A 165 0.33 -16.93 -11.79
CA ASP A 165 1.59 -17.58 -12.16
C ASP A 165 2.78 -16.60 -12.25
N LYS A 166 2.72 -15.46 -11.54
CA LYS A 166 3.77 -14.43 -11.54
C LYS A 166 4.67 -14.47 -10.32
N VAL A 167 5.92 -14.07 -10.54
CA VAL A 167 6.89 -13.75 -9.50
C VAL A 167 6.79 -12.27 -9.15
N VAL A 168 6.34 -11.98 -7.93
CA VAL A 168 6.29 -10.61 -7.40
C VAL A 168 7.56 -10.34 -6.59
N PHE A 169 8.20 -9.21 -6.88
CA PHE A 169 9.39 -8.74 -6.17
C PHE A 169 9.09 -7.46 -5.38
N CYS A 170 9.26 -7.55 -4.07
CA CYS A 170 9.10 -6.45 -3.12
C CYS A 170 10.47 -6.09 -2.53
N ASN A 171 11.25 -5.25 -3.22
CA ASN A 171 12.51 -4.76 -2.68
C ASN A 171 12.24 -3.58 -1.72
N CYS A 172 12.11 -3.87 -0.42
CA CYS A 172 11.63 -2.92 0.58
C CYS A 172 12.61 -2.81 1.76
N ASP A 173 12.50 -1.75 2.55
CA ASP A 173 13.32 -1.64 3.77
C ASP A 173 12.83 -2.54 4.91
N ASP A 174 11.61 -3.09 4.86
CA ASP A 174 11.07 -4.08 5.81
C ASP A 174 10.43 -5.25 5.05
N ALA A 175 11.17 -6.31 4.71
CA ALA A 175 10.59 -7.43 3.95
C ALA A 175 9.52 -8.19 4.76
N VAL A 176 9.91 -9.16 5.57
CA VAL A 176 9.03 -10.00 6.40
C VAL A 176 9.74 -10.31 7.70
N GLY A 177 9.39 -9.60 8.76
CA GLY A 177 9.91 -9.83 10.10
C GLY A 177 9.28 -11.04 10.81
N GLU A 178 9.77 -11.33 12.01
CA GLU A 178 9.35 -12.48 12.81
C GLU A 178 7.88 -12.42 13.23
N ARG A 179 7.36 -11.24 13.56
CA ARG A 179 5.97 -11.02 14.00
C ARG A 179 4.99 -11.04 12.84
N ARG A 180 5.48 -10.81 11.62
CA ARG A 180 4.70 -10.84 10.37
C ARG A 180 3.55 -9.86 10.38
N ASP A 181 3.69 -8.75 11.09
CA ASP A 181 2.66 -7.74 11.24
C ASP A 181 3.19 -6.35 10.86
N TYR A 182 2.35 -5.33 11.03
CA TYR A 182 2.71 -3.96 10.67
C TYR A 182 3.87 -3.40 11.50
N ALA A 183 4.32 -4.07 12.57
CA ALA A 183 5.46 -3.64 13.35
C ALA A 183 6.78 -3.94 12.65
N ASP A 184 6.88 -5.01 11.86
CA ASP A 184 8.14 -5.50 11.29
C ASP A 184 8.05 -6.03 9.84
N THR A 185 6.92 -5.83 9.16
CA THR A 185 6.67 -6.31 7.80
C THR A 185 6.09 -5.19 6.94
N SER A 186 6.66 -4.96 5.77
CA SER A 186 6.13 -4.01 4.78
C SER A 186 4.70 -4.38 4.41
N ALA A 187 3.84 -3.37 4.29
CA ALA A 187 2.47 -3.57 3.86
C ALA A 187 2.38 -4.25 2.47
N PHE A 188 3.38 -4.06 1.58
CA PHE A 188 3.44 -4.75 0.29
C PHE A 188 3.66 -6.25 0.48
N ALA A 189 4.70 -6.63 1.23
CA ALA A 189 4.99 -8.03 1.51
C ALA A 189 3.83 -8.69 2.23
N LEU A 190 3.26 -8.02 3.24
CA LEU A 190 2.12 -8.51 3.99
C LEU A 190 0.88 -8.72 3.11
N TYR A 191 0.60 -7.82 2.15
CA TYR A 191 -0.51 -7.98 1.21
C TYR A 191 -0.33 -9.25 0.37
N PHE A 192 0.84 -9.43 -0.24
CA PHE A 192 1.08 -10.58 -1.12
C PHE A 192 1.15 -11.89 -0.35
N LEU A 193 1.69 -11.90 0.87
CA LEU A 193 1.61 -13.06 1.77
C LEU A 193 0.15 -13.43 2.06
N LYS A 194 -0.67 -12.45 2.46
CA LYS A 194 -2.10 -12.64 2.77
C LYS A 194 -2.92 -13.13 1.58
N HIS A 195 -2.51 -12.78 0.36
CA HIS A 195 -3.28 -13.06 -0.85
C HIS A 195 -2.59 -14.04 -1.81
N PHE A 196 -1.49 -14.67 -1.41
CA PHE A 196 -0.65 -15.50 -2.28
C PHE A 196 -1.46 -16.53 -3.07
N LEU A 197 -2.28 -17.32 -2.37
CA LEU A 197 -3.13 -18.35 -2.97
C LEU A 197 -4.30 -17.76 -3.77
N ARG A 198 -4.96 -16.72 -3.23
CA ARG A 198 -6.08 -16.04 -3.90
C ARG A 198 -5.68 -15.46 -5.25
N LEU A 199 -4.49 -14.88 -5.31
CA LEU A 199 -3.90 -14.29 -6.52
C LEU A 199 -3.25 -15.33 -7.43
N LYS A 200 -3.10 -16.57 -6.95
CA LYS A 200 -2.37 -17.66 -7.63
C LYS A 200 -0.96 -17.21 -8.02
N LEU A 201 -0.26 -16.56 -7.09
CA LEU A 201 1.13 -16.17 -7.29
C LEU A 201 2.01 -17.41 -7.42
N LYS A 202 3.00 -17.35 -8.31
CA LYS A 202 4.02 -18.38 -8.40
C LYS A 202 5.02 -18.25 -7.26
N LYS A 203 5.53 -17.04 -7.05
CA LYS A 203 6.57 -16.76 -6.06
C LYS A 203 6.49 -15.32 -5.58
N LEU A 204 6.81 -15.09 -4.31
CA LEU A 204 7.01 -13.78 -3.73
C LEU A 204 8.45 -13.71 -3.22
N ILE A 205 9.22 -12.72 -3.70
CA ILE A 205 10.56 -12.44 -3.24
C ILE A 205 10.55 -11.07 -2.58
N CYS A 206 11.09 -10.94 -1.38
CA CYS A 206 11.22 -9.69 -0.68
C CYS A 206 12.67 -9.53 -0.22
N THR A 207 13.28 -8.38 -0.47
CA THR A 207 14.60 -8.05 0.07
C THR A 207 14.44 -7.04 1.18
N HIS A 208 15.24 -7.14 2.23
CA HIS A 208 15.29 -6.21 3.37
C HIS A 208 16.63 -5.49 3.37
N TYR A 209 16.59 -4.16 3.46
CA TYR A 209 17.79 -3.34 3.60
C TYR A 209 18.29 -3.33 5.04
N GLY A 210 19.53 -3.75 5.26
CA GLY A 210 20.14 -3.84 6.59
C GLY A 210 20.81 -2.55 7.10
N GLY A 211 20.72 -1.43 6.38
CA GLY A 211 21.41 -0.18 6.70
C GLY A 211 22.87 -0.10 6.21
N PRO A 212 23.57 1.03 6.43
CA PRO A 212 25.02 1.11 6.29
C PRO A 212 25.75 0.49 7.49
N VAL A 213 26.92 -0.13 7.24
CA VAL A 213 27.81 -0.61 8.29
C VAL A 213 28.56 0.59 8.87
N ASP A 214 28.24 1.01 10.09
CA ASP A 214 29.03 2.01 10.80
C ASP A 214 30.28 1.38 11.44
N LEU A 215 31.35 2.15 11.65
CA LEU A 215 32.63 1.71 12.25
C LEU A 215 32.46 1.05 13.62
N PHE A 216 31.42 1.42 14.37
CA PHE A 216 31.05 0.79 15.65
C PHE A 216 30.19 -0.48 15.49
N ASN A 217 29.53 -0.65 14.34
CA ASN A 217 28.73 -1.83 13.95
C ASN A 217 29.48 -2.80 13.01
N ALA A 218 30.79 -2.57 12.80
CA ALA A 218 31.65 -3.42 11.97
C ALA A 218 31.71 -4.89 12.45
N LYS A 219 31.36 -5.17 13.72
CA LYS A 219 31.29 -6.54 14.26
C LYS A 219 30.01 -7.30 13.92
N THR A 220 28.92 -6.60 13.58
CA THR A 220 27.61 -7.23 13.29
C THR A 220 27.20 -7.11 11.84
N GLY A 221 27.70 -6.10 11.11
CA GLY A 221 27.37 -5.86 9.70
C GLY A 221 25.90 -5.48 9.49
N ALA A 222 25.64 -4.64 8.50
CA ALA A 222 24.30 -4.53 7.94
C ALA A 222 23.96 -5.85 7.26
N LYS A 223 23.03 -6.61 7.83
CA LYS A 223 22.64 -7.92 7.31
C LYS A 223 21.32 -7.79 6.57
N GLY A 224 21.41 -7.32 5.33
CA GLY A 224 20.27 -7.46 4.42
C GLY A 224 19.92 -8.93 4.26
N TYR A 225 18.65 -9.20 3.98
CA TYR A 225 18.17 -10.56 3.81
C TYR A 225 17.14 -10.66 2.70
N ILE A 226 16.94 -11.89 2.24
CA ILE A 226 15.98 -12.23 1.20
C ILE A 226 14.98 -13.21 1.80
N PHE A 227 13.73 -12.79 1.86
CA PHE A 227 12.60 -13.67 2.12
C PHE A 227 12.03 -14.16 0.79
N THR A 228 11.85 -15.46 0.64
CA THR A 228 11.19 -16.05 -0.52
C THR A 228 10.04 -16.93 -0.07
N LYS A 229 8.86 -16.73 -0.65
CA LYS A 229 7.74 -17.64 -0.59
C LYS A 229 7.52 -18.26 -1.97
N ASP A 230 7.66 -19.58 -2.04
CA ASP A 230 7.42 -20.40 -3.23
C ASP A 230 6.45 -21.51 -2.84
N ASP A 231 5.19 -21.33 -3.22
CA ASP A 231 4.08 -22.16 -2.76
C ASP A 231 3.98 -22.25 -1.21
N ALA A 232 4.05 -23.46 -0.65
CA ALA A 232 4.04 -23.72 0.79
C ALA A 232 5.40 -23.47 1.45
N THR A 233 6.47 -23.29 0.67
CA THR A 233 7.84 -23.15 1.19
C THR A 233 8.17 -21.69 1.44
N GLU A 234 8.77 -21.43 2.60
CA GLU A 234 9.28 -20.12 2.97
C GLU A 234 10.75 -20.24 3.34
N MET A 235 11.57 -19.33 2.79
CA MET A 235 13.01 -19.37 2.93
C MET A 235 13.53 -17.99 3.32
N TYR A 236 14.45 -17.98 4.29
CA TYR A 236 15.23 -16.80 4.66
C TYR A 236 16.69 -17.03 4.25
N ASN A 237 17.17 -16.21 3.33
CA ASN A 237 18.57 -16.21 2.92
C ASN A 237 19.24 -14.96 3.49
N MET A 238 20.38 -15.15 4.16
CA MET A 238 21.24 -14.10 4.71
C MET A 238 22.59 -14.11 3.98
N PRO A 239 22.68 -13.65 2.71
CA PRO A 239 23.91 -13.76 1.96
C PRO A 239 25.01 -12.88 2.58
N ASN A 240 26.25 -13.39 2.56
CA ASN A 240 27.39 -12.63 3.07
C ASN A 240 27.55 -11.30 2.33
N ASN A 241 27.78 -10.22 3.08
CA ASN A 241 27.93 -8.85 2.56
C ASN A 241 26.73 -8.32 1.74
N TYR A 242 25.56 -8.94 1.87
CA TYR A 242 24.35 -8.44 1.21
C TYR A 242 23.75 -7.28 2.00
N THR A 243 23.65 -6.10 1.37
CA THR A 243 23.09 -4.91 2.03
C THR A 243 21.57 -4.85 1.94
N GLY A 244 20.96 -5.54 0.95
CA GLY A 244 19.54 -5.40 0.64
C GLY A 244 19.19 -4.22 -0.28
N SER A 245 20.16 -3.38 -0.65
CA SER A 245 19.92 -2.23 -1.52
C SER A 245 19.44 -2.67 -2.90
N PHE A 246 18.57 -1.89 -3.54
CA PHE A 246 17.98 -2.23 -4.84
C PHE A 246 19.00 -2.33 -5.98
N ASP A 247 20.13 -1.63 -5.85
CA ASP A 247 21.24 -1.59 -6.81
C ASP A 247 22.38 -2.54 -6.44
N PHE A 248 22.22 -3.35 -5.39
CA PHE A 248 23.15 -4.43 -5.09
C PHE A 248 23.06 -5.51 -6.17
N GLU A 249 24.19 -6.14 -6.52
CA GLU A 249 24.28 -7.12 -7.62
C GLU A 249 23.21 -8.23 -7.51
N LEU A 250 23.05 -8.79 -6.32
CA LEU A 250 22.04 -9.82 -6.07
C LEU A 250 20.60 -9.31 -6.20
N SER A 251 20.30 -8.07 -5.77
CA SER A 251 18.99 -7.46 -5.96
C SER A 251 18.68 -7.22 -7.44
N LEU A 252 19.69 -6.78 -8.21
CA LEU A 252 19.60 -6.61 -9.66
C LEU A 252 19.44 -7.95 -10.37
N LYS A 253 20.09 -9.01 -9.89
CA LYS A 253 19.94 -10.36 -10.41
C LYS A 253 18.51 -10.86 -10.23
N ILE A 254 17.96 -10.76 -9.02
CA ILE A 254 16.55 -11.09 -8.71
C ILE A 254 15.60 -10.30 -9.62
N LEU A 255 15.82 -8.98 -9.73
CA LEU A 255 15.01 -8.11 -10.57
C LEU A 255 15.02 -8.58 -12.04
N ASN A 256 16.19 -8.85 -12.60
CA ASN A 256 16.33 -9.12 -14.03
C ASN A 256 15.97 -10.57 -14.40
N GLU A 257 16.37 -11.54 -13.58
CA GLU A 257 16.27 -12.96 -13.91
C GLU A 257 14.99 -13.62 -13.35
N GLU A 258 14.48 -13.18 -12.20
CA GLU A 258 13.36 -13.86 -11.53
C GLU A 258 12.06 -13.08 -11.55
N ALA A 259 12.10 -11.77 -11.33
CA ALA A 259 10.88 -10.97 -11.15
C ALA A 259 10.06 -10.86 -12.44
N ASP A 260 8.73 -10.92 -12.31
CA ASP A 260 7.78 -10.52 -13.35
C ASP A 260 7.19 -9.12 -13.07
N ILE A 261 6.85 -8.88 -11.80
CA ILE A 261 6.20 -7.66 -11.33
C ILE A 261 6.92 -7.14 -10.08
N VAL A 262 7.26 -5.86 -10.07
CA VAL A 262 7.87 -5.18 -8.92
C VAL A 262 6.83 -4.33 -8.19
N CYS A 263 6.69 -4.52 -6.88
CA CYS A 263 5.75 -3.77 -6.06
C CYS A 263 6.40 -3.28 -4.77
N THR A 264 6.59 -1.96 -4.63
CA THR A 264 7.29 -1.40 -3.46
C THR A 264 7.05 0.10 -3.27
N ASN A 265 7.46 0.62 -2.11
CA ASN A 265 7.67 2.04 -1.84
C ASN A 265 9.19 2.32 -1.79
N PRO A 266 9.84 2.66 -2.91
CA PRO A 266 11.26 2.97 -2.93
C PRO A 266 11.56 4.27 -2.16
N PRO A 267 12.79 4.44 -1.62
CA PRO A 267 13.20 5.68 -0.97
C PRO A 267 13.09 6.87 -1.92
N PHE A 268 12.40 7.93 -1.49
CA PHE A 268 12.09 9.08 -2.35
C PHE A 268 13.34 9.82 -2.80
N SER A 269 14.36 9.91 -1.95
CA SER A 269 15.66 10.52 -2.27
C SER A 269 16.42 9.79 -3.39
N ARG A 270 16.18 8.49 -3.56
CA ARG A 270 16.79 7.67 -4.62
C ARG A 270 15.84 7.28 -5.74
N ALA A 271 14.65 7.90 -5.80
CA ALA A 271 13.64 7.58 -6.80
C ALA A 271 14.15 7.70 -8.24
N THR A 272 15.01 8.68 -8.55
CA THR A 272 15.58 8.84 -9.91
C THR A 272 16.38 7.61 -10.34
N ASP A 273 17.28 7.12 -9.49
CA ASP A 273 18.10 5.94 -9.81
C ASP A 273 17.24 4.67 -9.84
N TYR A 274 16.31 4.56 -8.90
CA TYR A 274 15.40 3.42 -8.82
C TYR A 274 14.55 3.29 -10.09
N TRP A 275 13.95 4.38 -10.57
CA TRP A 275 13.16 4.37 -11.80
C TRP A 275 13.99 4.02 -13.03
N LYS A 276 15.26 4.49 -13.11
CA LYS A 276 16.15 4.12 -14.22
C LYS A 276 16.36 2.61 -14.28
N VAL A 277 16.70 2.00 -13.15
CA VAL A 277 16.89 0.53 -13.02
C VAL A 277 15.60 -0.21 -13.37
N LEU A 278 14.48 0.22 -12.80
CA LEU A 278 13.19 -0.43 -12.99
C LEU A 278 12.70 -0.37 -14.44
N ILE A 279 12.80 0.80 -15.09
CA ILE A 279 12.41 0.97 -16.49
C ILE A 279 13.34 0.17 -17.41
N ALA A 280 14.66 0.14 -17.13
CA ALA A 280 15.63 -0.63 -17.91
C ALA A 280 15.38 -2.15 -17.83
N SER A 281 14.93 -2.66 -16.68
CA SER A 281 14.59 -4.07 -16.48
C SER A 281 13.42 -4.56 -17.35
N LYS A 282 12.60 -3.63 -17.88
CA LYS A 282 11.36 -3.88 -18.64
C LYS A 282 10.30 -4.69 -17.87
N LYS A 283 10.50 -4.95 -16.57
CA LYS A 283 9.54 -5.66 -15.73
C LYS A 283 8.28 -4.82 -15.52
N LYS A 284 7.18 -5.48 -15.18
CA LYS A 284 5.97 -4.76 -14.79
C LYS A 284 6.14 -4.19 -13.39
N PHE A 285 5.46 -3.09 -13.08
CA PHE A 285 5.57 -2.51 -11.75
C PHE A 285 4.34 -1.75 -11.28
N ILE A 286 4.18 -1.69 -9.96
CA ILE A 286 3.26 -0.79 -9.25
C ILE A 286 4.02 -0.29 -8.02
N ILE A 287 4.46 0.97 -8.04
CA ILE A 287 5.31 1.55 -6.99
C ILE A 287 4.73 2.85 -6.46
N ILE A 288 5.13 3.27 -5.26
CA ILE A 288 4.82 4.62 -4.76
C ILE A 288 5.99 5.57 -5.05
N SER A 289 5.69 6.81 -5.39
CA SER A 289 6.71 7.85 -5.42
C SER A 289 6.11 9.22 -5.19
N ASN A 290 6.93 10.27 -5.22
CA ASN A 290 6.45 11.63 -5.04
C ASN A 290 5.43 12.01 -6.13
N ILE A 291 4.33 12.68 -5.74
CA ILE A 291 3.28 13.10 -6.68
C ILE A 291 3.84 13.92 -7.85
N THR A 292 4.90 14.70 -7.60
CA THR A 292 5.47 15.63 -8.59
C THR A 292 6.31 14.94 -9.64
N ASN A 293 6.62 13.64 -9.51
CA ASN A 293 7.48 12.93 -10.47
C ASN A 293 7.01 13.10 -11.92
N CYS A 294 5.70 13.04 -12.18
CA CYS A 294 5.16 13.22 -13.53
C CYS A 294 5.44 14.59 -14.19
N ILE A 295 5.91 15.58 -13.43
CA ILE A 295 6.33 16.90 -13.92
C ILE A 295 7.79 17.24 -13.56
N THR A 296 8.57 16.27 -13.11
CA THR A 296 9.98 16.44 -12.73
C THR A 296 10.88 15.97 -13.89
N PRO A 297 11.93 16.72 -14.27
CA PRO A 297 12.74 16.44 -15.46
C PRO A 297 13.22 14.99 -15.58
N SER A 298 13.66 14.39 -14.47
CA SER A 298 14.17 13.01 -14.44
C SER A 298 13.14 11.95 -14.83
N PHE A 299 11.84 12.23 -14.72
CA PHE A 299 10.78 11.24 -14.96
C PHE A 299 9.83 11.61 -16.10
N ILE A 300 9.70 12.90 -16.47
CA ILE A 300 8.87 13.36 -17.61
C ILE A 300 9.07 12.48 -18.86
N PRO A 301 10.31 12.11 -19.27
CA PRO A 301 10.50 11.25 -20.44
C PRO A 301 9.77 9.91 -20.36
N TYR A 302 9.58 9.33 -19.18
CA TYR A 302 8.87 8.07 -19.02
C TYR A 302 7.36 8.21 -19.28
N PHE A 303 6.76 9.32 -18.91
CA PHE A 303 5.35 9.61 -19.20
C PHE A 303 5.16 9.99 -20.67
N ALA A 304 6.01 10.87 -21.19
CA ALA A 304 5.97 11.30 -22.59
C ALA A 304 6.12 10.13 -23.58
N ASN A 305 6.98 9.15 -23.25
CA ASN A 305 7.21 7.97 -24.09
C ASN A 305 6.32 6.77 -23.71
N LYS A 306 5.26 6.96 -22.93
CA LYS A 306 4.30 5.91 -22.51
C LYS A 306 4.99 4.68 -21.87
N LYS A 307 6.02 4.92 -21.07
CA LYS A 307 6.74 3.91 -20.27
C LYS A 307 6.23 3.80 -18.84
N ALA A 308 5.54 4.83 -18.35
CA ALA A 308 4.90 4.86 -17.03
C ALA A 308 3.64 5.73 -17.07
N TRP A 309 2.72 5.42 -16.16
CA TRP A 309 1.47 6.14 -15.90
C TRP A 309 1.33 6.38 -14.39
N ALA A 310 0.49 7.35 -14.03
CA ALA A 310 0.00 7.42 -12.66
C ALA A 310 -0.77 6.14 -12.32
N GLY A 311 -0.65 5.64 -11.10
CA GLY A 311 -1.57 4.65 -10.52
C GLY A 311 -2.88 5.30 -10.12
N TYR A 312 -3.80 4.57 -9.51
CA TYR A 312 -5.15 5.03 -9.19
C TYR A 312 -5.21 5.86 -7.91
N THR A 313 -4.37 5.50 -6.93
CA THR A 313 -4.45 5.96 -5.55
C THR A 313 -3.37 6.98 -5.23
N ARG A 314 -3.79 8.06 -4.56
CA ARG A 314 -2.90 9.03 -3.92
C ARG A 314 -2.69 8.61 -2.48
N VAL A 315 -1.45 8.74 -1.99
CA VAL A 315 -1.08 8.39 -0.62
C VAL A 315 -0.52 9.62 0.08
N ASP A 316 -1.30 10.16 1.01
CA ASP A 316 -0.94 11.36 1.79
C ASP A 316 -0.47 11.04 3.21
N TRP A 317 -0.71 9.82 3.68
CA TRP A 317 -0.42 9.39 5.05
C TRP A 317 0.47 8.14 5.04
N TYR A 318 1.53 8.20 5.81
CA TYR A 318 2.52 7.15 6.00
C TYR A 318 2.73 6.93 7.49
N LEU A 319 3.45 5.88 7.86
CA LEU A 319 3.97 5.71 9.21
C LEU A 319 5.46 5.98 9.19
N ASN A 320 5.99 6.64 10.21
CA ASN A 320 7.44 6.73 10.42
C ASN A 320 7.97 5.45 11.13
N PRO A 321 9.27 5.33 11.42
CA PRO A 321 9.83 4.16 12.13
C PRO A 321 9.23 3.91 13.52
N LYS A 322 8.68 4.94 14.17
CA LYS A 322 7.95 4.82 15.44
C LYS A 322 6.47 4.43 15.25
N ARG A 323 6.07 4.09 14.02
CA ARG A 323 4.70 3.76 13.60
C ARG A 323 3.68 4.88 13.86
N ILE A 324 4.13 6.13 13.85
CA ILE A 324 3.28 7.33 14.02
C ILE A 324 2.87 7.84 12.63
N PRO A 325 1.58 8.17 12.41
CA PRO A 325 1.13 8.79 11.17
C PRO A 325 1.84 10.10 10.86
N VAL A 326 2.43 10.18 9.68
CA VAL A 326 3.09 11.36 9.12
C VAL A 326 2.54 11.64 7.72
N GLN A 327 2.63 12.89 7.28
CA GLN A 327 2.18 13.27 5.94
C GLN A 327 3.35 13.34 4.97
N ALA A 328 3.17 12.74 3.79
CA ALA A 328 4.06 12.92 2.65
C ALA A 328 3.25 12.91 1.36
N ALA A 329 3.73 13.57 0.31
CA ALA A 329 2.97 13.73 -0.92
C ALA A 329 3.31 12.61 -1.92
N GLY A 330 2.71 11.43 -1.76
CA GLY A 330 2.92 10.30 -2.67
C GLY A 330 1.73 9.92 -3.53
N HIS A 331 2.03 9.20 -4.60
CA HIS A 331 1.06 8.66 -5.56
C HIS A 331 1.61 7.32 -6.07
N PHE A 332 0.73 6.37 -6.36
CA PHE A 332 1.15 5.15 -7.03
C PHE A 332 1.55 5.44 -8.48
N PHE A 333 2.46 4.67 -9.06
CA PHE A 333 2.88 4.76 -10.44
C PHE A 333 3.06 3.36 -11.00
N THR A 334 2.74 3.17 -12.27
CA THR A 334 2.73 1.85 -12.89
C THR A 334 3.10 1.90 -14.36
N ASN A 335 3.52 0.76 -14.93
CA ASN A 335 3.59 0.54 -16.37
C ASN A 335 2.56 -0.49 -16.89
N PHE A 336 1.53 -0.77 -16.09
CA PHE A 336 0.33 -1.46 -16.58
C PHE A 336 -0.55 -0.49 -17.36
N PRO A 337 -1.23 -0.95 -18.43
CA PRO A 337 -2.27 -0.18 -19.07
C PRO A 337 -3.35 0.21 -18.06
N ILE A 338 -3.60 1.50 -17.92
CA ILE A 338 -4.67 2.04 -17.08
C ILE A 338 -5.99 1.98 -17.85
N LYS A 339 -7.03 1.47 -17.22
CA LYS A 339 -8.41 1.48 -17.75
C LYS A 339 -9.33 2.10 -16.72
N ASP A 340 -10.36 2.81 -17.20
CA ASP A 340 -11.48 3.31 -16.39
C ASP A 340 -11.04 4.06 -15.12
N ARG A 341 -9.96 4.84 -15.21
CA ARG A 341 -9.41 5.59 -14.07
C ARG A 341 -10.51 6.47 -13.45
N PRO A 342 -10.95 6.20 -12.20
CA PRO A 342 -12.04 6.95 -11.60
C PRO A 342 -11.74 8.45 -11.43
N ALA A 343 -10.46 8.82 -11.40
CA ALA A 343 -10.02 10.20 -11.30
C ALA A 343 -10.23 11.02 -12.59
N ILE A 344 -10.49 10.39 -13.75
CA ILE A 344 -10.78 11.10 -15.01
C ILE A 344 -11.99 12.02 -14.85
N LYS A 345 -13.00 11.63 -14.05
CA LYS A 345 -14.18 12.46 -13.76
C LYS A 345 -13.87 13.81 -13.08
N ARG A 346 -12.64 13.98 -12.59
CA ARG A 346 -12.16 15.25 -12.01
C ARG A 346 -11.63 16.20 -13.07
N LEU A 347 -11.31 15.71 -14.27
CA LEU A 347 -10.96 16.52 -15.42
C LEU A 347 -12.23 17.19 -15.96
N LYS A 348 -12.12 18.45 -16.37
CA LYS A 348 -13.20 19.26 -16.91
C LYS A 348 -12.84 19.65 -18.33
N PHE A 349 -13.34 18.87 -19.29
CA PHE A 349 -13.17 19.12 -20.71
C PHE A 349 -14.25 20.10 -21.17
N VAL A 350 -13.85 21.33 -21.49
CA VAL A 350 -14.74 22.41 -21.92
C VAL A 350 -14.04 23.26 -23.00
N PRO A 351 -14.77 24.02 -23.82
CA PRO A 351 -14.18 25.05 -24.66
C PRO A 351 -13.35 26.06 -23.85
N LEU A 352 -12.29 26.62 -24.43
CA LEU A 352 -11.37 27.52 -23.73
C LEU A 352 -12.11 28.74 -23.12
N ASN A 353 -13.05 29.32 -23.85
CA ASN A 353 -13.84 30.47 -23.39
C ASN A 353 -14.80 30.15 -22.23
N GLU A 354 -15.05 28.88 -21.93
CA GLU A 354 -15.84 28.44 -20.78
C GLU A 354 -14.99 28.17 -19.52
N ILE A 355 -13.66 28.19 -19.65
CA ILE A 355 -12.77 28.08 -18.49
C ILE A 355 -12.78 29.42 -17.75
N PRO A 356 -13.08 29.46 -16.44
CA PRO A 356 -13.04 30.72 -15.69
C PRO A 356 -11.67 31.38 -15.76
N ASP A 357 -11.62 32.71 -15.96
CA ASP A 357 -10.37 33.49 -16.12
C ASP A 357 -9.37 33.31 -14.98
N VAL A 358 -9.84 33.00 -13.77
CA VAL A 358 -8.95 32.69 -12.63
C VAL A 358 -8.19 31.35 -12.78
N TYR A 359 -8.58 30.51 -13.73
CA TYR A 359 -8.01 29.19 -14.02
C TYR A 359 -7.42 29.08 -15.41
N GLN A 360 -7.53 30.13 -16.24
CA GLN A 360 -6.84 30.25 -17.52
C GLN A 360 -6.00 31.52 -17.54
N GLN A 361 -4.71 31.40 -17.83
CA GLN A 361 -3.84 32.57 -17.91
C GLN A 361 -2.75 32.32 -18.94
N TYR A 362 -2.35 33.37 -19.65
CA TYR A 362 -1.16 33.33 -20.50
C TYR A 362 0.03 33.82 -19.71
N ASP A 363 1.16 33.11 -19.82
CA ASP A 363 2.43 33.62 -19.31
C ASP A 363 3.05 34.66 -20.26
N ASP A 364 4.15 35.25 -19.81
CA ASP A 364 4.90 36.29 -20.52
C ASP A 364 5.38 35.83 -21.92
N SER A 365 5.42 34.52 -22.19
CA SER A 365 5.77 33.94 -23.50
C SER A 365 4.56 33.70 -24.41
N GLY A 366 3.34 33.95 -23.92
CA GLY A 366 2.10 33.64 -24.62
C GLY A 366 1.70 32.17 -24.55
N THR A 367 2.26 31.38 -23.63
CA THR A 367 1.83 30.00 -23.39
C THR A 367 0.63 29.99 -22.46
N LEU A 368 -0.44 29.27 -22.83
CA LEU A 368 -1.62 29.10 -21.99
C LEU A 368 -1.30 28.19 -20.80
N LEU A 369 -1.72 28.58 -19.60
CA LEU A 369 -1.75 27.79 -18.39
C LEU A 369 -3.19 27.50 -18.02
N VAL A 370 -3.47 26.26 -17.66
CA VAL A 370 -4.77 25.88 -17.09
C VAL A 370 -4.62 25.15 -15.76
N ASP A 371 -5.47 25.51 -14.81
CA ASP A 371 -5.45 24.98 -13.44
C ASP A 371 -6.78 24.29 -13.08
N LYS A 372 -6.89 23.79 -11.83
CA LYS A 372 -8.12 23.17 -11.27
C LYS A 372 -8.73 22.05 -12.13
N SER A 373 -7.88 21.32 -12.84
CA SER A 373 -8.25 20.18 -13.69
C SER A 373 -9.11 20.54 -14.91
N TYR A 374 -9.17 21.82 -15.29
CA TYR A 374 -9.68 22.22 -16.60
C TYR A 374 -8.74 21.79 -17.71
N ILE A 375 -9.33 21.38 -18.83
CA ILE A 375 -8.68 20.98 -20.07
C ILE A 375 -9.45 21.59 -21.23
N PRO A 376 -8.88 22.53 -22.01
CA PRO A 376 -9.54 23.07 -23.18
C PRO A 376 -9.63 22.00 -24.27
N ASN A 377 -10.84 21.69 -24.75
CA ASN A 377 -11.09 20.62 -25.73
C ASN A 377 -11.02 21.10 -27.20
N ASP A 378 -11.02 22.41 -27.39
CA ASP A 378 -10.97 23.18 -28.64
C ASP A 378 -9.62 23.91 -28.85
N TYR A 379 -8.64 23.69 -27.96
CA TYR A 379 -7.32 24.32 -28.04
C TYR A 379 -6.24 23.33 -28.49
N ASP A 380 -5.80 23.48 -29.74
CA ASP A 380 -4.88 22.54 -30.39
C ASP A 380 -3.39 22.84 -30.17
N ARG A 381 -3.03 24.00 -29.60
CA ARG A 381 -1.62 24.35 -29.32
C ARG A 381 -1.16 23.74 -27.99
N PRO A 382 0.15 23.59 -27.76
CA PRO A 382 0.66 23.24 -26.44
C PRO A 382 0.19 24.20 -25.34
N PHE A 383 -0.17 23.65 -24.19
CA PHE A 383 -0.53 24.42 -22.99
C PHE A 383 -0.01 23.75 -21.72
N ALA A 384 0.25 24.56 -20.70
CA ALA A 384 0.85 24.16 -19.44
C ALA A 384 -0.20 23.67 -18.44
N VAL A 385 0.04 22.49 -17.87
CA VAL A 385 -0.80 21.90 -16.81
C VAL A 385 -0.01 21.53 -15.58
N SER A 386 -0.71 21.50 -14.43
CA SER A 386 -0.13 21.06 -13.17
C SER A 386 -0.05 19.53 -13.09
N THR A 387 0.67 19.05 -12.08
CA THR A 387 0.71 17.63 -11.69
C THR A 387 -0.67 16.97 -11.63
N ARG A 388 -1.70 17.69 -11.16
CA ARG A 388 -3.03 17.11 -10.92
C ARG A 388 -3.72 16.63 -12.19
N GLN A 389 -3.60 17.36 -13.30
CA GLN A 389 -4.15 16.93 -14.58
C GLN A 389 -3.53 15.61 -15.04
N ILE A 390 -2.21 15.46 -14.89
CA ILE A 390 -1.50 14.22 -15.24
C ILE A 390 -1.94 13.06 -14.35
N LEU A 391 -2.00 13.26 -13.02
CA LEU A 391 -2.45 12.21 -12.09
C LEU A 391 -3.93 11.83 -12.27
N ASN A 392 -4.76 12.77 -12.72
CA ASN A 392 -6.17 12.52 -13.03
C ASN A 392 -6.39 11.83 -14.38
N GLY A 393 -5.31 11.61 -15.16
CA GLY A 393 -5.35 10.77 -16.35
C GLY A 393 -5.57 11.51 -17.67
N VAL A 394 -5.15 12.78 -17.78
CA VAL A 394 -5.30 13.54 -19.02
C VAL A 394 -4.56 12.88 -20.20
N LEU A 395 -3.46 12.17 -19.95
CA LEU A 395 -2.67 11.51 -20.99
C LEU A 395 -3.41 10.30 -21.60
N GLU A 396 -4.32 9.71 -20.84
CA GLU A 396 -5.22 8.65 -21.25
C GLU A 396 -6.43 9.19 -22.03
N CYS A 397 -6.65 10.51 -22.01
CA CYS A 397 -7.78 11.19 -22.65
C CYS A 397 -7.42 11.86 -23.99
N GLY A 398 -6.42 11.33 -24.70
CA GLY A 398 -6.02 11.86 -26.01
C GLY A 398 -5.09 13.06 -25.97
N TYR A 399 -4.37 13.28 -24.86
CA TYR A 399 -3.33 14.32 -24.77
C TYR A 399 -1.96 13.68 -24.58
N SER A 400 -0.91 14.37 -25.02
CA SER A 400 0.48 13.93 -24.87
C SER A 400 1.36 15.05 -24.34
N ILE A 401 2.43 14.69 -23.61
CA ILE A 401 3.46 15.65 -23.20
C ILE A 401 4.32 15.97 -24.43
N VAL A 402 4.40 17.26 -24.79
CA VAL A 402 5.12 17.69 -26.00
C VAL A 402 6.58 18.01 -25.75
N LEU A 403 6.90 18.49 -24.55
CA LEU A 403 8.25 18.84 -24.15
C LEU A 403 8.73 17.88 -23.07
N LYS A 404 9.81 17.15 -23.33
CA LYS A 404 10.44 16.21 -22.37
C LYS A 404 11.25 16.94 -21.27
N ALA A 405 10.83 18.14 -20.92
CA ALA A 405 11.45 18.99 -19.92
C ALA A 405 10.38 19.65 -19.06
N GLN A 406 10.77 20.03 -17.85
CA GLN A 406 9.89 20.77 -16.95
C GLN A 406 9.69 22.19 -17.47
N TYR A 407 8.45 22.66 -17.42
CA TYR A 407 8.08 24.01 -17.85
C TYR A 407 7.92 24.94 -16.64
N PHE A 408 8.46 26.14 -16.73
CA PHE A 408 8.31 27.18 -15.71
C PHE A 408 7.69 28.43 -16.34
N PRO A 409 6.41 28.71 -16.08
CA PRO A 409 5.79 29.93 -16.56
C PRO A 409 6.31 31.15 -15.80
N TYR A 410 6.36 32.28 -16.48
CA TYR A 410 6.64 33.60 -15.90
C TYR A 410 5.40 34.47 -16.07
N ILE A 411 4.94 35.10 -15.00
CA ILE A 411 3.83 36.06 -15.07
C ILE A 411 4.35 37.34 -14.47
N GLU A 412 4.35 38.40 -15.27
CA GLU A 412 4.89 39.71 -14.90
C GLU A 412 6.34 39.59 -14.44
N GLY A 413 7.15 38.82 -15.17
CA GLY A 413 8.55 38.54 -14.87
C GLY A 413 8.78 37.62 -13.66
N LYS A 414 7.72 37.13 -12.99
CA LYS A 414 7.84 36.27 -11.80
C LYS A 414 7.68 34.80 -12.16
N LYS A 415 8.72 34.01 -11.89
CA LYS A 415 8.71 32.55 -12.03
C LYS A 415 7.63 31.92 -11.16
N LYS A 416 6.79 31.08 -11.77
CA LYS A 416 5.70 30.35 -11.11
C LYS A 416 6.05 28.87 -10.90
N PHE A 417 5.12 28.13 -10.31
CA PHE A 417 5.29 26.71 -10.04
C PHE A 417 5.50 25.92 -11.34
N ALA A 418 6.31 24.87 -11.23
CA ALA A 418 6.57 23.95 -12.33
C ALA A 418 5.28 23.35 -12.93
N ARG A 419 5.33 23.10 -14.22
CA ARG A 419 4.28 22.55 -15.08
C ARG A 419 4.90 21.59 -16.10
N VAL A 420 4.03 20.94 -16.87
CA VAL A 420 4.39 20.27 -18.12
C VAL A 420 3.53 20.81 -19.25
N LEU A 421 4.09 20.86 -20.45
CA LEU A 421 3.33 21.21 -21.65
C LEU A 421 2.68 19.95 -22.21
N ILE A 422 1.36 19.99 -22.36
CA ILE A 422 0.59 18.95 -23.04
C ILE A 422 -0.10 19.52 -24.29
N GLN A 423 -0.44 18.64 -25.21
CA GLN A 423 -1.18 18.96 -26.43
C GLN A 423 -2.10 17.80 -26.78
N LYS A 424 -3.25 18.11 -27.38
CA LYS A 424 -4.16 17.12 -27.96
C LYS A 424 -3.43 16.33 -29.05
N ILE A 425 -3.52 15.01 -28.98
CA ILE A 425 -2.97 14.12 -30.00
C ILE A 425 -3.88 14.27 -31.23
N LYS A 426 -3.30 14.65 -32.37
CA LYS A 426 -4.02 14.63 -33.64
C LYS A 426 -4.26 13.17 -34.03
N GLU A 427 -5.51 12.80 -34.25
CA GLU A 427 -5.83 11.54 -34.91
C GLU A 427 -5.31 11.65 -36.34
N ASN A 428 -4.44 10.71 -36.73
CA ASN A 428 -3.93 10.60 -38.10
C ASN A 428 -4.95 9.87 -38.97
#